data_AF-A0A1J3G275-F1
#
_entry.id   AF-A0A1J3G275-F1
#
_cell.length_a   1.000
_cell.length_b   1.000
_cell.length_c   1.000
_cell.angle_alpha   90.00
_cell.angle_beta   90.00
_cell.angle_gamma   90.00
#
_symmetry.space_group_name_H-M   'P 1'
#
loop_
_entity.id
_entity.type
_entity.pdbx_description
1 polymer ?
#
loop_
_entity_poly.entity_id
_entity_poly.type
_entity_poly.pdbx_seq_one_letter_code
_entity_poly.pdbx_strand_id
1 'polypeptide(L)'
;GVMPGGNVGADYAVFEQGASAGNVGKDTAEEQKNANPVALLLSSAMMLRHLQFPSFADRLETSVKRVIAEGKCRTEDLGGNSTTQEVVDAVIANLD
;
A
#
# COMPACT_ATOMS: atom_id res chain seq x y z
N GLY A 1 3.18 -4.20 7.07
CA GLY A 1 1.99 -3.58 6.46
C GLY A 1 1.77 -3.98 5.01
N VAL A 2 1.43 -5.25 4.71
CA VAL A 2 1.21 -5.70 3.31
C VAL A 2 -0.18 -6.24 2.99
N MET A 3 -0.99 -6.57 3.99
CA MET A 3 -2.32 -7.15 3.77
C MET A 3 -3.34 -6.04 3.51
N PRO A 4 -3.94 -5.96 2.31
CA PRO A 4 -5.02 -5.02 2.05
C PRO A 4 -6.33 -5.48 2.70
N GLY A 5 -7.27 -4.55 2.87
CA GLY A 5 -8.57 -4.81 3.48
C GLY A 5 -9.68 -3.95 2.91
N GLY A 6 -10.90 -4.42 3.12
CA GLY A 6 -12.11 -3.67 2.80
C GLY A 6 -13.34 -4.30 3.42
N ASN A 7 -14.18 -3.46 4.00
CA ASN A 7 -15.47 -3.80 4.59
C ASN A 7 -16.56 -3.33 3.63
N VAL A 8 -17.34 -4.26 3.09
CA VAL A 8 -18.41 -3.98 2.13
C VAL A 8 -19.75 -4.35 2.77
N GLY A 9 -20.62 -3.35 2.92
CA GLY A 9 -22.00 -3.49 3.37
C GLY A 9 -23.00 -3.37 2.20
N ALA A 10 -24.29 -3.32 2.53
CA ALA A 10 -25.35 -3.21 1.52
C ALA A 10 -25.30 -1.89 0.74
N ASP A 11 -25.05 -0.79 1.44
CA ASP A 11 -25.11 0.57 0.86
C ASP A 11 -23.75 1.26 0.81
N TYR A 12 -22.77 0.77 1.57
CA TYR A 12 -21.49 1.44 1.78
C TYR A 12 -20.32 0.46 1.75
N ALA A 13 -19.16 0.95 1.31
CA ALA A 13 -17.90 0.22 1.38
C ALA A 13 -16.80 1.11 1.95
N VAL A 14 -15.95 0.54 2.81
CA VAL A 14 -14.78 1.19 3.41
C VAL A 14 -13.56 0.34 3.12
N PHE A 15 -12.51 0.93 2.55
CA PHE A 15 -11.26 0.23 2.25
C PHE A 15 -10.16 0.72 3.18
N GLU A 16 -9.45 -0.21 3.79
CA GLU A 16 -8.48 0.07 4.85
C GLU A 16 -7.39 -1.00 4.88
N GLN A 17 -6.28 -0.74 5.59
CA GLN A 17 -5.25 -1.76 5.77
C GLN A 17 -5.80 -2.95 6.60
N GLY A 18 -5.77 -4.17 6.04
CA GLY A 18 -6.47 -5.37 6.55
C GLY A 18 -5.88 -6.03 7.79
N ALA A 19 -4.77 -5.51 8.33
CA ALA A 19 -4.27 -5.81 9.66
C ALA A 19 -3.30 -4.69 10.07
N SER A 20 -3.29 -4.33 11.36
CA SER A 20 -2.23 -3.53 11.98
C SER A 20 -0.93 -4.33 11.97
N ALA A 21 -0.29 -4.45 10.81
CA ALA A 21 1.03 -5.03 10.70
C ALA A 21 2.07 -3.99 11.15
N GLY A 22 2.02 -3.65 12.43
CA GLY A 22 3.04 -2.88 13.15
C GLY A 22 2.96 -1.35 13.04
N ASN A 23 1.97 -0.80 12.33
CA ASN A 23 1.84 0.66 12.12
C ASN A 23 1.03 1.36 13.23
N VAL A 24 0.14 0.66 13.94
CA VAL A 24 -0.68 1.26 15.00
C VAL A 24 0.10 1.26 16.32
N GLY A 25 0.26 2.44 16.93
CA GLY A 25 0.83 2.60 18.27
C GLY A 25 2.35 2.65 18.35
N LYS A 26 3.06 2.83 17.23
CA LYS A 26 4.50 3.14 17.21
C LYS A 26 4.68 4.64 16.93
N ASP A 27 4.80 5.44 17.99
CA ASP A 27 5.05 6.88 17.90
C ASP A 27 6.31 7.21 17.06
N THR A 28 7.26 6.29 16.97
CA THR A 28 8.49 6.45 16.17
C THR A 28 8.26 6.41 14.66
N ALA A 29 7.16 5.83 14.17
CA ALA A 29 6.93 5.69 12.72
C ALA A 29 6.57 7.02 12.04
N GLU A 30 5.89 7.92 12.75
CA GLU A 30 5.61 9.29 12.27
C GLU A 30 6.89 10.14 12.22
N GLU A 31 7.76 10.01 13.22
CA GLU A 31 9.05 10.72 13.26
C GLU A 31 10.04 10.19 12.21
N GLN A 32 10.06 8.87 11.97
CA GLN A 32 11.01 8.21 11.07
C GLN A 32 10.53 8.10 9.62
N LYS A 33 9.27 8.43 9.32
CA LYS A 33 8.67 8.33 7.98
C LYS A 33 8.93 6.97 7.32
N ASN A 34 8.94 5.88 8.09
CA ASN A 34 9.25 4.51 7.65
C ASN A 34 8.02 3.58 7.64
N ALA A 35 6.82 4.16 7.79
CA ALA A 35 5.51 3.60 7.44
C ALA A 35 5.53 2.72 6.19
N ASN A 36 5.15 1.43 6.24
CA ASN A 36 4.95 0.65 5.02
C ASN A 36 3.63 1.04 4.32
N PRO A 37 3.65 1.62 3.10
CA PRO A 37 2.44 2.06 2.41
C PRO A 37 1.71 0.94 1.65
N VAL A 38 2.30 -0.25 1.51
CA VAL A 38 1.84 -1.30 0.58
C VAL A 38 0.40 -1.73 0.83
N ALA A 39 0.04 -2.04 2.08
CA ALA A 39 -1.32 -2.45 2.42
C ALA A 39 -2.36 -1.38 2.03
N LEU A 40 -2.07 -0.10 2.26
CA LEU A 40 -3.00 0.99 1.96
C LEU A 40 -3.13 1.21 0.44
N LEU A 41 -2.02 1.14 -0.30
CA LEU A 41 -2.03 1.24 -1.77
C LEU A 41 -2.84 0.10 -2.40
N LEU A 42 -2.66 -1.14 -1.92
CA LEU A 42 -3.42 -2.29 -2.40
C LEU A 42 -4.91 -2.21 -2.01
N SER A 43 -5.22 -1.67 -0.83
CA SER A 43 -6.62 -1.41 -0.41
C SER A 43 -7.26 -0.33 -1.30
N SER A 44 -6.48 0.66 -1.72
CA SER A 44 -6.91 1.68 -2.67
C SER A 44 -7.17 1.07 -4.06
N ALA A 45 -6.39 0.07 -4.48
CA ALA A 45 -6.68 -0.69 -5.70
C ALA A 45 -8.00 -1.48 -5.59
N MET A 46 -8.29 -2.08 -4.42
CA MET A 46 -9.60 -2.71 -4.17
C MET A 46 -10.75 -1.69 -4.26
N MET A 47 -10.57 -0.49 -3.71
CA MET A 47 -11.53 0.61 -3.83
C MET A 47 -11.77 1.01 -5.29
N LEU A 48 -10.70 1.18 -6.07
CA LEU A 48 -10.81 1.53 -7.49
C LEU A 48 -11.60 0.45 -8.26
N ARG A 49 -11.39 -0.84 -7.98
CA ARG A 49 -12.22 -1.91 -8.56
C ARG A 49 -13.68 -1.79 -8.15
N HIS A 50 -13.95 -1.51 -6.88
CA HIS A 50 -15.32 -1.34 -6.38
C HIS A 50 -16.03 -0.16 -7.07
N LEU A 51 -15.32 0.95 -7.31
CA LEU A 51 -15.79 2.13 -8.03
C LEU A 51 -15.88 1.96 -9.56
N GLN A 52 -15.69 0.74 -10.08
CA GLN A 52 -15.73 0.43 -11.52
C GLN A 52 -14.60 1.08 -12.34
N PHE A 53 -13.41 1.22 -11.73
CA PHE A 53 -12.18 1.72 -12.36
C PHE A 53 -11.08 0.64 -12.46
N PRO A 54 -11.31 -0.50 -13.14
CA PRO A 54 -10.37 -1.63 -13.13
C PRO A 54 -9.01 -1.31 -13.75
N SER A 55 -8.98 -0.50 -14.82
CA SER A 55 -7.71 -0.08 -15.46
C SER A 55 -6.78 0.65 -14.47
N PHE A 56 -7.32 1.57 -13.67
CA PHE A 56 -6.52 2.28 -12.67
C PHE A 56 -6.10 1.37 -11.51
N ALA A 57 -6.98 0.46 -11.09
CA ALA A 57 -6.65 -0.53 -10.07
C ALA A 57 -5.51 -1.44 -10.50
N ASP A 58 -5.55 -1.95 -11.74
CA ASP A 58 -4.56 -2.89 -12.25
C ASP A 58 -3.21 -2.22 -12.47
N ARG A 59 -3.18 -0.95 -12.91
CA ARG A 59 -1.95 -0.15 -13.00
C ARG A 59 -1.29 0.03 -11.63
N LEU A 60 -2.08 0.43 -10.63
CA LEU A 60 -1.58 0.62 -9.26
C LEU A 60 -1.09 -0.70 -8.66
N GLU A 61 -1.89 -1.76 -8.72
CA GLU A 61 -1.54 -3.05 -8.15
C GLU A 61 -0.30 -3.67 -8.84
N THR A 62 -0.21 -3.56 -10.16
CA THR A 62 0.94 -4.07 -10.92
C THR A 62 2.21 -3.31 -10.56
N SER A 63 2.15 -1.98 -10.46
CA SER A 63 3.29 -1.17 -10.05
C SER A 63 3.78 -1.53 -8.64
N VAL A 64 2.85 -1.63 -7.67
CA VAL A 64 3.18 -2.04 -6.29
C VAL A 64 3.83 -3.42 -6.27
N LYS A 65 3.27 -4.39 -7.00
CA LYS A 65 3.86 -5.74 -7.09
C LYS A 65 5.25 -5.73 -7.70
N ARG A 66 5.49 -4.92 -8.73
CA ARG A 66 6.81 -4.79 -9.39
C ARG A 66 7.86 -4.25 -8.41
N VAL A 67 7.57 -3.16 -7.70
CA VAL A 67 8.48 -2.57 -6.71
C VAL A 67 8.86 -3.56 -5.61
N ILE A 68 7.87 -4.28 -5.08
CA ILE A 68 8.11 -5.27 -4.02
C ILE A 68 8.87 -6.49 -4.55
N ALA A 69 8.57 -6.96 -5.76
CA ALA A 69 9.28 -8.08 -6.38
C ALA A 69 10.75 -7.76 -6.72
N GLU A 70 11.06 -6.52 -7.11
CA GLU A 70 12.44 -6.07 -7.34
C GLU A 70 13.27 -6.03 -6.05
N GLY A 71 12.63 -5.81 -4.90
CA GLY A 71 13.26 -5.83 -3.57
C GLY A 71 14.24 -4.69 -3.29
N LYS A 72 14.42 -3.73 -4.21
CA LYS A 72 15.34 -2.58 -4.06
C LYS A 72 14.80 -1.49 -3.13
N CYS A 73 13.49 -1.24 -3.18
CA CYS A 73 12.84 -0.21 -2.40
C CYS A 73 11.77 -0.85 -1.52
N ARG A 74 12.07 -0.99 -0.23
CA ARG A 74 11.20 -1.65 0.75
C ARG A 74 11.47 -1.11 2.15
N THR A 75 10.42 -0.99 2.93
CA THR A 75 10.46 -0.53 4.33
C THR A 75 11.07 -1.59 5.26
N GLU A 76 11.36 -1.19 6.49
CA GLU A 76 12.01 -2.01 7.52
C GLU A 76 11.28 -3.32 7.81
N ASP A 77 9.95 -3.29 7.86
CA ASP A 77 9.12 -4.48 8.09
C ASP A 77 9.21 -5.52 6.96
N LEU A 78 9.76 -5.13 5.80
CA LEU A 78 10.08 -6.01 4.67
C LEU A 78 11.58 -6.25 4.49
N GLY A 79 12.40 -5.89 5.49
CA GLY A 79 13.85 -6.11 5.49
C GLY A 79 14.63 -5.15 4.59
N GLY A 80 14.14 -3.93 4.39
CA GLY A 80 14.88 -2.85 3.74
C GLY A 80 15.00 -1.63 4.64
N ASN A 81 15.49 -0.53 4.08
CA ASN A 81 15.73 0.72 4.83
C ASN A 81 15.08 1.93 4.16
N SER A 82 14.16 1.69 3.21
CA SER A 82 13.48 2.78 2.50
C SER A 82 12.42 3.43 3.39
N THR A 83 12.27 4.73 3.22
CA THR A 83 11.17 5.52 3.78
C THR A 83 9.86 5.23 3.05
N THR A 84 8.74 5.62 3.65
CA THR A 84 7.41 5.58 3.02
C THR A 84 7.42 6.31 1.68
N GLN A 85 8.04 7.49 1.63
CA GLN A 85 8.06 8.32 0.43
C GLN A 85 8.86 7.66 -0.69
N GLU A 86 10.02 7.08 -0.39
CA GLU A 86 10.82 6.37 -1.41
C GLU A 86 10.05 5.19 -2.03
N VAL A 87 9.30 4.44 -1.22
CA VAL A 87 8.44 3.36 -1.73
C VAL A 87 7.33 3.90 -2.62
N VAL A 88 6.69 5.01 -2.23
CA VAL A 88 5.66 5.68 -3.05
C VAL A 88 6.25 6.19 -4.37
N ASP A 89 7.41 6.83 -4.34
CA ASP A 89 8.08 7.35 -5.53
C ASP A 89 8.47 6.22 -6.49
N ALA A 90 8.96 5.09 -5.96
CA ALA A 90 9.25 3.90 -6.74
C ALA A 90 7.99 3.32 -7.40
N VAL A 91 6.84 3.35 -6.71
CA VAL A 91 5.54 2.94 -7.29
C VAL A 91 5.11 3.91 -8.38
N ILE A 92 5.22 5.22 -8.16
CA ILE A 92 4.87 6.23 -9.19
C ILE A 92 5.73 6.05 -10.44
N ALA A 93 7.03 5.81 -10.28
CA ALA A 93 7.97 5.59 -11.39
C ALA A 93 7.67 4.31 -12.21
N ASN A 94 6.90 3.37 -11.64
CA ASN A 94 6.49 2.12 -12.29
C ASN A 94 5.02 2.12 -12.74
N LEU A 95 4.32 3.26 -12.70
CA LEU A 95 3.00 3.41 -13.30
C LEU A 95 3.14 3.51 -14.83
N ASP A 96 2.71 2.46 -15.53
CA ASP A 96 2.58 2.43 -16.99
C ASP A 96 1.38 3.28 -17.46
#